data_AF-A0A1J0AKQ7-F1
#
_entry.id   AF-A0A1J0AKQ7-F1
#
_cell.length_a   1.000
_cell.length_b   1.000
_cell.length_c   1.000
_cell.angle_alpha   90.00
_cell.angle_beta   90.00
_cell.angle_gamma   90.00
#
_symmetry.space_group_name_H-M   'P 1'
#
loop_
_entity.id
_entity.type
_entity.pdbx_description
1 polymer ?
#
loop_
_entity_poly.entity_id
_entity_poly.type
_entity_poly.pdbx_seq_one_letter_code
_entity_poly.pdbx_strand_id
1 'polypeptide(L)' 'MYDVILADDRPIWMQQEDKVMACMTRCSKFKVCNSRIGSDCKKLGGTEIPKIYSRSKGT' A
#
# COMPACT_ATOMS: atom_id res chain seq x y z
N MET A 1 29.07 -7.01 -3.84
CA MET A 1 27.82 -6.62 -3.18
C MET A 1 26.83 -7.72 -3.51
N TYR A 2 26.36 -8.47 -2.52
CA TYR A 2 25.41 -9.56 -2.76
C TYR A 2 24.01 -8.98 -2.72
N ASP A 3 23.22 -9.19 -3.77
CA ASP A 3 21.79 -8.89 -3.74
C ASP A 3 21.10 -9.98 -2.90
N VAL A 4 20.75 -9.63 -1.67
CA VAL A 4 20.00 -10.52 -0.78
C VAL A 4 18.53 -10.43 -1.15
N ILE A 5 17.99 -11.51 -1.72
CA ILE A 5 16.56 -11.63 -2.02
C ILE A 5 15.85 -12.07 -0.75
N LEU A 6 15.05 -11.17 -0.18
CA LEU A 6 14.13 -11.49 0.91
C LEU A 6 12.85 -12.09 0.31
N ALA A 7 12.70 -13.41 0.41
CA ALA A 7 11.46 -14.10 0.06
C ALA A 7 10.53 -14.14 1.28
N ASP A 8 9.29 -13.71 1.11
CA ASP A 8 8.23 -13.84 2.12
C ASP A 8 7.39 -15.08 1.78
N ASP A 9 7.65 -16.18 2.48
CA ASP A 9 6.97 -17.47 2.28
C ASP A 9 5.61 -17.55 2.97
N ARG A 10 5.16 -16.47 3.64
CA ARG A 10 3.85 -16.45 4.30
C ARG A 10 2.74 -16.51 3.26
N PRO A 11 1.57 -17.10 3.60
CA PRO A 11 0.42 -17.11 2.70
C PRO A 11 0.05 -15.72 2.17
N ILE A 12 -0.39 -15.64 0.91
CA ILE A 12 -0.75 -14.38 0.22
C ILE A 12 -1.73 -13.55 1.05
N TRP A 13 -2.71 -14.20 1.70
CA TRP A 13 -3.70 -13.51 2.51
C TRP A 13 -3.06 -12.77 3.70
N MET A 14 -2.04 -13.34 4.34
CA MET A 14 -1.32 -12.69 5.44
C MET A 14 -0.54 -11.47 4.94
N GLN A 15 0.15 -11.61 3.80
CA GLN A 15 0.88 -10.50 3.20
C GLN A 15 -0.07 -9.35 2.83
N GLN A 16 -1.28 -9.68 2.36
CA GLN A 16 -2.28 -8.69 2.00
C GLN A 16 -2.87 -7.99 3.23
N GLU A 17 -3.10 -8.70 4.32
CA GLU A 17 -3.48 -8.10 5.60
C GLU A 17 -2.42 -7.15 6.14
N ASP A 18 -1.14 -7.53 6.09
CA ASP A 18 -0.02 -6.67 6.49
C ASP A 18 0.01 -5.37 5.67
N LYS A 19 -0.21 -5.46 4.35
CA LYS A 19 -0.29 -4.28 3.48
C LYS A 19 -1.44 -3.36 3.87
N VAL A 20 -2.61 -3.94 4.18
CA VAL A 20 -3.78 -3.18 4.64
C VAL A 20 -3.49 -2.51 5.99
N MET A 21 -2.89 -3.23 6.94
CA MET A 21 -2.53 -2.73 8.26
C MET A 21 -1.47 -1.63 8.20
N ALA A 22 -0.44 -1.78 7.35
CA ALA A 22 0.54 -0.73 7.09
C ALA A 22 -0.11 0.54 6.52
N CYS A 23 -1.06 0.37 5.59
CA CYS A 23 -1.86 1.47 5.09
C CYS A 23 -2.70 2.14 6.19
N MET A 24 -3.41 1.35 7.01
CA MET A 24 -4.26 1.88 8.08
C MET A 24 -3.49 2.67 9.13
N THR A 25 -2.30 2.18 9.49
CA THR A 25 -1.46 2.78 10.55
C THR A 25 -0.63 3.97 10.06
N ARG A 26 -0.17 3.94 8.80
CA ARG A 26 0.80 4.94 8.30
C ARG A 26 0.23 5.92 7.27
N CYS A 27 -0.87 5.59 6.58
CA CYS A 27 -1.38 6.42 5.48
C CYS A 27 -2.56 7.29 5.89
N SER A 28 -2.38 8.62 5.85
CA SER A 28 -3.45 9.60 6.13
C SER A 28 -4.63 9.56 5.15
N LYS A 29 -4.46 8.91 3.99
CA LYS A 29 -5.51 8.76 2.97
C LYS A 29 -6.16 7.38 2.98
N PHE A 30 -5.92 6.55 4.00
CA PHE A 30 -6.45 5.18 4.10
C PHE A 30 -7.96 5.10 3.81
N LYS A 31 -8.77 5.94 4.47
CA LYS A 31 -10.24 5.94 4.34
C LYS A 31 -10.76 6.20 2.93
N VAL A 32 -9.95 6.83 2.06
CA VAL A 32 -10.32 7.21 0.68
C VAL A 32 -9.45 6.50 -0.37
N CYS A 33 -8.58 5.59 0.06
CA CYS A 33 -7.69 4.82 -0.82
C CYS A 33 -8.32 3.45 -1.12
N ASN A 34 -8.60 3.18 -2.39
CA ASN A 34 -9.16 1.90 -2.81
C ASN A 34 -8.08 0.83 -3.00
N SER A 35 -6.85 1.23 -3.33
CA SER A 35 -5.76 0.29 -3.61
C SER A 35 -5.26 -0.46 -2.37
N ARG A 36 -5.09 0.22 -1.22
CA ARG A 36 -4.63 -0.38 0.05
C ARG A 36 -3.37 -1.27 -0.06
N ILE A 37 -2.43 -0.85 -0.91
CA ILE A 37 -1.22 -1.59 -1.31
C ILE A 37 -0.04 -1.50 -0.32
N GLY A 38 -0.27 -1.04 0.91
CA GLY A 38 0.77 -1.02 1.95
C GLY A 38 2.05 -0.30 1.55
N SER A 39 3.19 -0.93 1.86
CA SER A 39 4.55 -0.45 1.55
C SER A 39 4.81 -0.23 0.06
N ASP A 40 4.07 -0.90 -0.82
CA ASP A 40 4.23 -0.76 -2.27
C ASP A 40 3.67 0.59 -2.76
N CYS A 41 2.90 1.28 -1.93
CA CYS A 41 2.35 2.59 -2.22
C CYS A 41 3.45 3.63 -2.42
N LYS A 42 3.40 4.36 -3.54
CA LYS A 42 4.29 5.49 -3.85
C LYS A 42 4.34 6.58 -2.79
N LYS A 43 3.25 6.76 -2.02
CA LYS A 43 3.23 7.71 -0.89
C LYS A 43 3.96 7.20 0.36
N LEU A 44 4.20 5.90 0.46
CA LEU A 44 4.89 5.23 1.56
C LEU A 44 6.30 4.75 1.17
N GLY A 45 6.80 5.16 -0.01
CA GLY A 45 8.15 4.83 -0.50
C GLY A 45 8.20 3.69 -1.52
N GLY A 46 7.08 3.09 -1.89
CA GLY A 46 7.01 2.08 -2.94
C GLY A 46 6.91 2.66 -4.36
N THR A 47 6.62 1.82 -5.33
CA THR A 47 6.58 2.18 -6.76
C THR A 47 5.16 2.33 -7.32
N GLU A 48 4.16 1.75 -6.64
CA GLU A 48 2.80 1.68 -7.16
C GLU A 48 1.98 2.93 -6.85
N ILE A 49 1.27 3.46 -7.85
CA ILE A 49 0.45 4.68 -7.69
C ILE A 49 -0.92 4.29 -7.08
N PRO A 50 -1.25 4.75 -5.86
CA PRO A 50 -2.50 4.38 -5.21
C PRO A 50 -3.71 5.04 -5.88
N LYS A 51 -4.79 4.28 -6.05
CA LYS A 51 -6.09 4.80 -6.49
C LYS A 51 -6.79 5.44 -5.29
N ILE A 52 -6.78 6.76 -5.26
CA ILE A 52 -7.44 7.57 -4.23
C ILE A 52 -8.72 8.14 -4.82
N TYR A 53 -9.84 7.98 -4.13
CA TYR A 53 -11.09 8.61 -4.54
C TYR A 53 -10.96 10.12 -4.33
N SER A 54 -10.75 10.87 -5.42
CA SER A 54 -10.98 12.30 -5.42
C SER A 54 -12.47 12.51 -5.61
N ARG A 55 -13.17 13.11 -4.63
CA ARG A 55 -14.37 13.89 -4.97
C ARG A 55 -13.89 14.94 -5.95
N SER A 56 -14.12 14.73 -7.24
CA SER A 56 -14.06 15.80 -8.21
C SER A 56 -15.00 16.87 -7.70
N LYS A 57 -14.46 18.01 -7.22
CA LYS A 57 -15.26 19.22 -7.10
C LYS A 57 -15.68 19.55 -8.52
N GLY A 58 -16.88 19.13 -8.89
CA GLY A 58 -17.58 19.71 -10.02
C GLY A 58 -17.74 21.19 -9.70
N THR A 59 -16.98 22.01 -10.42
CA THR A 59 -17.29 23.42 -10.68
C THR A 59 -18.70 23.56 -11.20
#